data_AF-A0A2E8EFE3-F1
#
_entry.id   AF-A0A2E8EFE3-F1
#
_cell.length_a   1.000
_cell.length_b   1.000
_cell.length_c   1.000
_cell.angle_alpha   90.00
_cell.angle_beta   90.00
_cell.angle_gamma   90.00
#
_symmetry.space_group_name_H-M   'P 1'
#
loop_
_entity.id
_entity.type
_entity.pdbx_description
1 polymer ?
#
loop_
_entity_poly.entity_id
_entity_poly.type
_entity_poly.pdbx_seq_one_letter_code
_entity_poly.pdbx_strand_id
1 'polypeptide(L)' 'MAVKGKVVWINGPAVKAEGMAEAKMYETVEVGQDKMVGEIIRITGDVAFIQVYESTS' A
#
# COMPACT_ATOMS: atom_id res chain seq x y z
N MET A 1 -0.19 -12.28 10.96
CA MET A 1 -0.67 -12.67 9.61
C MET A 1 -0.44 -11.49 8.70
N ALA A 2 0.06 -11.69 7.48
CA ALA A 2 0.23 -10.59 6.53
C ALA A 2 -1.15 -10.23 5.95
N VAL A 3 -1.56 -8.97 6.10
CA VAL A 3 -2.79 -8.45 5.48
C VAL A 3 -2.58 -8.40 3.98
N LYS A 4 -3.55 -8.92 3.21
CA LYS A 4 -3.49 -8.92 1.74
C LYS A 4 -4.62 -8.06 1.20
N GLY A 5 -4.26 -6.93 0.62
CA GLY A 5 -5.18 -6.05 -0.09
C GLY A 5 -5.16 -6.25 -1.61
N LYS A 6 -6.11 -5.60 -2.28
CA LYS A 6 -6.18 -5.51 -3.74
C LYS A 6 -5.98 -4.05 -4.15
N VAL A 7 -5.02 -3.80 -5.05
CA VAL A 7 -4.83 -2.47 -5.63
C VAL A 7 -6.03 -2.10 -6.48
N VAL A 8 -6.62 -0.93 -6.20
CA VAL A 8 -7.77 -0.39 -6.93
C VAL A 8 -7.46 0.89 -7.69
N TRP A 9 -6.35 1.57 -7.34
CA TRP A 9 -5.94 2.80 -7.99
C TRP A 9 -4.44 3.06 -7.83
N ILE A 10 -3.82 3.62 -8.86
CA ILE A 10 -2.40 3.99 -8.91
C ILE A 10 -2.29 5.39 -9.53
N ASN A 11 -1.51 6.28 -8.91
CA ASN A 11 -1.13 7.58 -9.45
C ASN A 11 0.31 7.91 -9.05
N GLY A 12 1.24 7.66 -9.98
CA GLY A 12 2.67 7.75 -9.70
C GLY A 12 3.03 6.89 -8.48
N PRO A 13 3.67 7.46 -7.44
CA PRO A 13 4.08 6.70 -6.26
C PRO A 13 2.95 6.50 -5.24
N ALA A 14 1.74 7.02 -5.48
CA ALA A 14 0.59 6.84 -4.58
C ALA A 14 -0.33 5.72 -5.06
N VAL A 15 -0.61 4.75 -4.18
CA VAL A 15 -1.43 3.57 -4.45
C VAL A 15 -2.57 3.48 -3.44
N LYS A 16 -3.75 3.04 -3.89
CA LYS A 16 -4.87 2.68 -3.00
C LYS A 16 -5.13 1.18 -3.07
N ALA A 17 -5.29 0.55 -1.91
CA ALA A 17 -5.64 -0.86 -1.79
C ALA A 17 -6.88 -1.05 -0.90
N GLU A 18 -7.81 -1.88 -1.35
CA GLU A 18 -8.98 -2.37 -0.59
C GLU A 18 -8.65 -3.68 0.13
N GLY A 19 -9.45 -4.09 1.12
CA GLY A 19 -9.18 -5.27 1.95
C GLY A 19 -8.07 -5.04 2.97
N MET A 20 -7.91 -3.80 3.42
CA MET A 20 -6.83 -3.36 4.30
C MET A 20 -7.33 -2.88 5.67
N ALA A 21 -8.57 -3.22 6.07
CA ALA A 21 -9.13 -2.85 7.38
C ALA A 21 -8.29 -3.30 8.58
N GLU A 22 -7.55 -4.40 8.45
CA GLU A 22 -6.66 -4.93 9.50
C GLU A 22 -5.24 -4.37 9.44
N ALA A 23 -4.91 -3.58 8.40
CA ALA A 23 -3.60 -2.97 8.26
C ALA A 23 -3.44 -1.80 9.24
N LYS A 24 -2.19 -1.40 9.47
CA LYS A 24 -1.85 -0.29 10.37
C LYS A 24 -1.16 0.85 9.64
N MET A 25 -1.36 2.07 10.11
CA MET A 25 -0.56 3.21 9.64
C MET A 25 0.92 2.98 9.97
N TYR A 26 1.79 3.47 9.08
CA TYR A 26 3.25 3.35 9.13
C TYR A 26 3.76 1.91 9.00
N GLU A 27 2.91 0.98 8.55
CA GLU A 27 3.35 -0.38 8.21
C GLU A 27 3.99 -0.39 6.82
N THR A 28 5.13 -1.07 6.72
CA THR A 28 5.78 -1.32 5.43
C THR A 28 5.06 -2.45 4.70
N VAL A 29 4.80 -2.25 3.41
CA VAL A 29 4.08 -3.18 2.55
C VAL A 29 4.84 -3.43 1.25
N GLU A 30 4.62 -4.59 0.66
CA GLU A 30 5.06 -4.90 -0.71
C GLU A 30 3.90 -4.70 -1.67
N VAL A 31 4.12 -3.93 -2.75
CA VAL A 31 3.09 -3.58 -3.73
C VAL A 31 3.42 -4.20 -5.09
N GLY A 32 2.43 -4.85 -5.69
CA GLY A 32 2.53 -5.41 -7.04
C GLY A 32 3.33 -6.73 -7.12
N GLN A 33 3.60 -7.17 -8.35
CA GLN A 33 4.36 -8.41 -8.60
C GLN A 33 5.85 -8.23 -8.33
N ASP A 34 6.37 -7.03 -8.58
CA ASP A 34 7.78 -6.68 -8.37
C ASP A 34 8.13 -6.43 -6.89
N LYS A 35 7.15 -6.59 -5.98
CA LYS A 35 7.31 -6.40 -4.52
C LYS A 35 7.93 -5.04 -4.18
N MET A 36 7.47 -3.98 -4.85
CA MET A 36 7.94 -2.64 -4.57
C MET A 36 7.63 -2.28 -3.12
N VAL A 37 8.61 -1.73 -2.42
CA VAL A 37 8.45 -1.36 -1.01
C VAL A 37 7.65 -0.07 -0.93
N GLY A 38 6.62 -0.07 -0.07
CA GLY A 38 5.85 1.12 0.26
C GLY A 38 5.50 1.20 1.74
N GLU A 39 4.90 2.31 2.13
CA GLU A 39 4.43 2.57 3.49
C GLU A 39 2.97 3.00 3.48
N ILE A 40 2.19 2.47 4.43
CA ILE A 40 0.80 2.91 4.63
C ILE A 40 0.78 4.28 5.31
N ILE A 41 0.44 5.31 4.56
CA ILE A 41 0.41 6.70 5.04
C ILE A 41 -0.98 7.14 5.53
N ARG A 42 -2.03 6.41 5.17
CA ARG A 42 -3.40 6.68 5.61
C ARG A 42 -4.28 5.44 5.48
N ILE A 43 -5.19 5.24 6.42
CA ILE A 43 -6.26 4.23 6.35
C ILE A 43 -7.60 4.93 6.47
N THR A 44 -8.58 4.53 5.67
CA THR A 44 -9.95 5.06 5.71
C THR A 44 -10.92 3.91 5.48
N GLY A 45 -11.49 3.39 6.58
CA GLY A 45 -12.30 2.17 6.54
C GLY A 45 -11.45 0.98 6.10
N ASP A 46 -11.86 0.36 5.00
CA ASP A 46 -11.17 -0.80 4.41
C ASP A 46 -10.12 -0.42 3.35
N VAL A 47 -9.95 0.87 3.08
CA VAL A 47 -9.01 1.37 2.06
C VAL A 47 -7.73 1.89 2.73
N ALA A 48 -6.59 1.37 2.32
CA ALA A 48 -5.27 1.92 2.66
C ALA A 48 -4.72 2.76 1.49
N PHE A 49 -4.09 3.87 1.84
CA PHE A 49 -3.26 4.67 0.96
C PHE A 49 -1.81 4.33 1.24
N ILE A 50 -1.10 3.92 0.20
CA ILE A 50 0.26 3.43 0.25
C ILE A 50 1.12 4.37 -0.57
N GLN A 51 2.20 4.88 0.02
CA GLN A 51 3.26 5.57 -0.69
C GLN A 51 4.32 4.55 -1.07
N VAL A 52 4.52 4.32 -2.36
CA VAL A 52 5.55 3.44 -2.88
C VAL A 52 6.84 4.24 -3.02
N TYR A 53 7.94 3.68 -2.54
CA TYR A 53 9.28 4.20 -2.77
C TYR A 53 9.85 3.49 -4.00
N GLU A 54 9.90 4.18 -5.13
CA GLU A 54 10.72 3.71 -6.25
C GLU A 54 12.19 3.97 -5.90
N SER A 55 13.06 2.99 -6.18
CA SER A 55 14.49 3.22 -6.13
C SER A 55 14.83 4.20 -7.25
N THR A 56 14.98 5.48 -6.91
CA THR A 56 15.56 6.46 -7.83
C THR A 56 16.98 6.00 -8.10
N SER A 57 17.24 5.55 -9.33
CA SER A 57 18.57 5.13 -9.83
C SER A 57 19.66 6.13 -9.52
#